data_AF-A0A9D8F1K5-F1
#
_entry.id   AF-A0A9D8F1K5-F1
#
_cell.length_a   1.000
_cell.length_b   1.000
_cell.length_c   1.000
_cell.angle_alpha   90.00
_cell.angle_beta   90.00
_cell.angle_gamma   90.00
#
_symmetry.space_group_name_H-M   'P 1'
#
loop_
_entity.id
_entity.type
_entity.pdbx_description
1 polymer ?
#
loop_
_entity_poly.entity_id
_entity_poly.type
_entity_poly.pdbx_seq_one_letter_code
_entity_poly.pdbx_strand_id
1 'polypeptide(L)'
;MLLRPFRLVQSTLPRNDDGLMTEAQNPSIPDLPRWPFWLADAALLAVAFWVAYHGRPHFGPVHAAACVLAVAAGAFLSVSPYLIHYKSLQTQEKHEALLTALGRLDRLTEIQNSIQSASSNWQLAQESSKQIIQSCREISDKMSVEAKAFGQFLQSTQDQERAQLRLEIEKLKRSEGDWLQVCVRTLDHVYALHAAARRSQQPELATQIGNFRAACQDAARRIGLVMFEAQPGENFDARGHQPVEGGPEPAPGSIILETMGPGYTFQGQLLRRAVVTLTPTPTSDSSEPGPTA
;
A
#
# COMPACT_ATOMS: atom_id res chain seq x y z
N MET A 1 -7.83 -4.79 -5.00
CA MET A 1 -9.13 -5.18 -5.60
C MET A 1 -9.54 -4.02 -6.50
N LEU A 2 -9.00 -3.88 -7.70
CA LEU A 2 -9.47 -4.50 -8.94
C LEU A 2 -8.26 -4.68 -9.88
N LEU A 3 -7.82 -5.93 -10.05
CA LEU A 3 -6.87 -6.32 -11.08
C LEU A 3 -7.59 -6.28 -12.43
N ARG A 4 -7.32 -5.25 -13.25
CA ARG A 4 -7.68 -5.27 -14.66
C ARG A 4 -6.79 -6.29 -15.37
N PRO A 5 -7.36 -7.24 -16.13
CA PRO A 5 -6.55 -8.17 -16.90
C PRO A 5 -5.80 -7.40 -17.99
N PHE A 6 -4.48 -7.63 -17.99
CA PHE A 6 -3.53 -7.27 -19.01
C PHE A 6 -4.02 -7.85 -20.35
N ARG A 7 -4.73 -7.05 -21.15
CA ARG A 7 -5.01 -7.38 -22.54
C ARG A 7 -3.67 -7.40 -23.26
N LEU A 8 -3.14 -8.59 -23.47
CA LEU A 8 -2.25 -8.89 -24.59
C LEU A 8 -2.91 -8.29 -25.82
N VAL A 9 -2.36 -7.18 -26.31
CA VAL A 9 -2.62 -6.68 -27.65
C VAL A 9 -2.13 -7.79 -28.56
N GLN A 10 -3.06 -8.65 -28.97
CA GLN A 10 -2.88 -9.56 -30.07
C GLN A 10 -2.33 -8.74 -31.23
N SER A 11 -1.13 -9.11 -31.64
CA SER A 11 -0.57 -8.80 -32.94
C SER A 11 -1.65 -9.03 -33.99
N THR A 12 -2.22 -7.95 -34.51
CA THR A 12 -2.94 -7.95 -35.78
C THR A 12 -1.88 -8.14 -36.87
N LEU A 13 -1.38 -9.38 -36.99
CA LEU A 13 -0.90 -9.89 -38.26
C LEU A 13 -2.09 -9.80 -39.21
N PRO A 14 -1.99 -9.11 -40.36
CA PRO A 14 -3.00 -9.24 -41.39
C PRO A 14 -2.98 -10.70 -41.84
N ARG A 15 -4.03 -11.43 -41.44
CA ARG A 15 -4.35 -12.75 -41.94
C ARG A 15 -4.76 -12.58 -43.40
N ASN A 16 -3.79 -12.73 -44.28
CA ASN A 16 -3.94 -12.71 -45.72
C ASN A 16 -4.58 -14.03 -46.17
N ASP A 17 -5.88 -14.19 -45.92
CA ASP A 17 -6.71 -15.29 -46.41
C ASP A 17 -7.83 -14.68 -47.27
N ASP A 18 -7.48 -14.10 -48.41
CA ASP A 18 -8.41 -13.94 -49.53
C ASP A 18 -7.80 -14.65 -50.73
N GLY A 19 -8.25 -15.89 -50.91
CA GLY A 19 -8.12 -16.61 -52.16
C GLY A 19 -8.89 -15.86 -53.24
N LEU A 20 -8.16 -15.11 -54.05
CA LEU A 20 -8.62 -14.68 -55.36
C LEU A 20 -7.43 -14.66 -56.31
N MET A 21 -7.52 -15.55 -57.30
CA MET A 21 -6.78 -15.52 -58.55
C MET A 21 -5.27 -15.73 -58.42
N THR A 22 -4.91 -16.97 -58.05
CA THR A 22 -3.68 -17.59 -58.57
C THR A 22 -3.87 -17.88 -60.07
N GLU A 23 -4.13 -16.85 -60.85
CA GLU A 23 -3.91 -16.87 -62.29
C GLU A 23 -2.68 -16.01 -62.51
N ALA A 24 -1.52 -16.58 -62.14
CA ALA A 24 -0.26 -16.11 -62.65
C ALA A 24 -0.36 -16.30 -64.15
N GLN A 25 -0.79 -15.22 -64.83
CA GLN A 25 -0.77 -15.07 -66.26
C GLN A 25 0.69 -15.15 -66.69
N ASN A 26 1.14 -16.38 -66.85
CA ASN A 26 2.35 -16.73 -67.53
C ASN A 26 2.20 -16.09 -68.91
N PRO A 27 3.01 -15.10 -69.30
CA PRO A 27 3.08 -14.73 -70.70
C PRO A 27 3.74 -15.92 -71.37
N SER A 28 2.94 -16.93 -71.70
CA SER A 28 3.32 -17.99 -72.62
C SER A 28 3.70 -17.26 -73.88
N ILE A 29 5.01 -17.08 -74.04
CA ILE A 29 5.68 -16.67 -75.26
C ILE A 29 4.92 -17.44 -76.34
N PRO A 30 4.34 -16.77 -77.36
CA PRO A 30 3.70 -17.49 -78.43
C PRO A 30 4.75 -18.47 -78.94
N ASP A 31 4.54 -19.76 -78.68
CA ASP A 31 5.43 -20.82 -79.13
C ASP A 31 5.40 -20.67 -80.64
N LEU A 32 6.44 -20.00 -81.17
CA LEU A 32 6.49 -19.65 -82.57
C LEU A 32 6.37 -20.99 -83.28
N PRO A 33 5.28 -21.22 -84.04
CA PRO A 33 5.01 -22.55 -84.54
C PRO A 33 6.26 -22.99 -85.31
N ARG A 34 6.82 -24.13 -84.92
CA ARG A 34 8.04 -24.66 -85.55
C ARG A 34 7.76 -25.24 -86.94
N TRP A 35 6.49 -25.53 -87.21
CA TRP A 35 6.00 -26.11 -88.45
C TRP A 35 6.25 -25.27 -89.72
N PRO A 36 6.13 -23.92 -89.78
CA PRO A 36 6.48 -23.15 -90.98
C PRO A 36 7.93 -23.32 -91.43
N PHE A 37 8.88 -23.47 -90.50
CA PHE A 37 10.29 -23.67 -90.84
C PHE A 37 10.57 -25.09 -91.35
N TRP A 38 9.98 -26.10 -90.70
CA TRP A 38 10.01 -27.48 -91.20
C TRP A 38 9.31 -27.62 -92.55
N LEU A 39 8.21 -26.89 -92.76
CA LEU A 39 7.45 -26.88 -94.02
C LEU A 39 8.23 -26.18 -95.14
N ALA A 40 8.95 -25.10 -94.83
CA ALA A 40 9.84 -24.43 -95.78
C ALA A 40 11.03 -25.31 -96.20
N ASP A 41 11.64 -26.04 -95.26
CA ASP A 41 12.72 -27.00 -95.54
C ASP A 41 12.22 -28.19 -96.39
N ALA A 42 11.08 -28.78 -96.01
CA ALA A 42 10.44 -29.84 -96.79
C ALA A 42 10.08 -29.39 -98.21
N ALA A 43 9.61 -28.15 -98.40
CA ALA A 43 9.33 -27.58 -99.71
C ALA A 43 10.61 -27.38 -100.54
N LEU A 44 11.70 -26.90 -99.95
CA LEU A 44 12.99 -26.74 -100.63
C LEU A 44 13.62 -28.08 -101.03
N LEU A 45 13.54 -29.10 -100.17
CA LEU A 45 13.97 -30.46 -100.48
C LEU A 45 13.11 -31.10 -101.58
N ALA A 46 11.80 -30.86 -101.58
CA ALA A 46 10.91 -31.30 -102.65
C ALA A 46 11.27 -30.65 -104.00
N VAL A 47 11.60 -29.35 -104.01
CA VAL A 47 12.07 -28.65 -105.22
C VAL A 47 13.41 -29.19 -105.69
N ALA A 48 14.37 -29.44 -104.78
CA ALA A 48 15.66 -30.03 -105.13
C ALA A 48 15.52 -31.46 -105.69
N PHE A 49 14.66 -32.28 -105.08
CA PHE A 49 14.33 -33.62 -105.56
C PHE A 49 13.65 -33.59 -106.93
N TRP A 50 12.73 -32.64 -107.15
CA TRP A 50 12.05 -32.46 -108.42
C TRP A 50 13.02 -32.11 -109.56
N VAL A 51 13.96 -31.20 -109.31
CA VAL A 51 15.02 -30.82 -110.26
C VAL A 51 15.96 -31.99 -110.55
N ALA A 52 16.29 -32.81 -109.55
CA ALA A 52 17.12 -34.00 -109.74
C ALA A 52 16.41 -35.11 -110.54
N TYR A 53 15.10 -35.28 -110.37
CA TYR A 53 14.33 -36.35 -111.03
C TYR A 53 14.05 -36.08 -112.51
N HIS A 54 13.84 -34.82 -112.91
CA HIS A 54 13.56 -34.45 -114.31
C HIS A 54 14.82 -34.20 -115.17
N GLY A 55 16.02 -34.28 -114.60
CA GLY A 55 17.29 -34.08 -115.33
C GLY A 55 17.85 -35.35 -115.96
N ARG A 56 18.00 -35.39 -117.28
CA ARG A 56 18.82 -36.35 -118.06
C ARG A 56 19.64 -35.59 -119.13
N PRO A 57 20.78 -36.08 -119.66
CA PRO A 57 22.01 -36.52 -119.03
C PRO A 57 23.17 -35.51 -119.29
N HIS A 58 22.94 -34.19 -119.17
CA HIS A 58 24.01 -33.18 -119.18
C HIS A 58 23.92 -32.32 -117.91
N PHE A 59 24.56 -32.78 -116.83
CA PHE A 59 24.63 -32.06 -115.56
C PHE A 59 25.51 -30.80 -115.71
N GLY A 60 24.90 -29.65 -115.98
CA GLY A 60 25.58 -28.36 -115.98
C GLY A 60 25.84 -27.84 -114.56
N PRO A 61 26.96 -27.14 -114.31
CA PRO A 61 27.37 -26.69 -112.96
C PRO A 61 26.34 -25.79 -112.25
N VAL A 62 25.50 -25.10 -113.02
CA VAL A 62 24.45 -24.20 -112.50
C VAL A 62 23.35 -24.95 -111.75
N HIS A 63 22.97 -26.15 -112.20
CA HIS A 63 21.92 -26.95 -111.54
C HIS A 63 22.43 -27.58 -110.23
N ALA A 64 23.70 -27.97 -110.21
CA ALA A 64 24.37 -28.43 -108.99
C ALA A 64 24.49 -27.29 -107.96
N ALA A 65 24.85 -26.07 -108.39
CA ALA A 65 24.93 -24.90 -107.52
C ALA A 65 23.55 -24.54 -106.92
N ALA A 66 22.48 -24.62 -107.70
CA ALA A 66 21.12 -24.38 -107.23
C ALA A 66 20.68 -25.39 -106.16
N CYS A 67 21.01 -26.68 -106.32
CA CYS A 67 20.70 -27.70 -105.32
C CYS A 67 21.48 -27.47 -104.01
N VAL A 68 22.77 -27.12 -104.09
CA VAL A 68 23.60 -26.86 -102.91
C VAL A 68 23.10 -25.62 -102.15
N LEU A 69 22.71 -24.55 -102.87
CA LEU A 69 22.13 -23.36 -102.24
C LEU A 69 20.77 -23.64 -101.59
N ALA A 70 19.93 -24.47 -102.21
CA ALA A 70 18.64 -24.85 -101.64
C ALA A 70 18.79 -25.65 -100.33
N VAL A 71 19.70 -26.62 -100.29
CA VAL A 71 19.99 -27.42 -99.08
C VAL A 71 20.66 -26.55 -98.00
N ALA A 72 21.59 -25.67 -98.37
CA ALA A 72 22.22 -24.75 -97.43
C ALA A 72 21.21 -23.75 -96.82
N ALA A 73 20.27 -23.24 -97.63
CA ALA A 73 19.22 -22.35 -97.15
C ALA A 73 18.22 -23.07 -96.23
N GLY A 74 17.83 -24.32 -96.57
CA GLY A 74 16.98 -25.16 -95.71
C GLY A 74 17.63 -25.46 -94.36
N ALA A 75 18.92 -25.82 -94.35
CA ALA A 75 19.68 -26.03 -93.12
C ALA A 75 19.83 -24.75 -92.27
N PHE A 76 20.00 -23.58 -92.91
CA PHE A 76 20.05 -22.31 -92.18
C PHE A 76 18.69 -21.95 -91.57
N LEU A 77 17.60 -22.22 -92.29
CA LEU A 77 16.23 -22.01 -91.82
C LEU A 77 15.86 -22.96 -90.66
N SER A 78 16.39 -24.18 -90.63
CA SER A 78 16.13 -25.14 -89.56
C SER A 78 16.88 -24.82 -88.24
N VAL A 79 18.04 -24.15 -88.32
CA VAL A 79 18.84 -23.74 -87.15
C VAL A 79 18.37 -22.42 -86.53
N SER A 80 17.84 -21.49 -87.32
CA SER A 80 17.36 -20.17 -86.86
C SER A 80 16.41 -20.18 -85.64
N PRO A 81 15.37 -21.05 -85.56
CA PRO A 81 14.47 -21.06 -84.41
C PRO A 81 15.15 -21.43 -83.08
N TYR A 82 16.21 -22.25 -83.10
CA TYR A 82 16.94 -22.64 -81.89
C TYR A 82 17.75 -21.48 -81.28
N LEU A 83 18.30 -20.60 -82.11
CA LEU A 83 19.04 -19.42 -81.65
C LEU A 83 18.11 -18.36 -81.03
N ILE A 84 16.92 -18.20 -81.60
CA ILE A 84 15.90 -17.29 -81.07
C ILE A 84 15.41 -17.80 -79.71
N HIS A 85 15.16 -19.11 -79.60
CA HIS A 85 14.73 -19.75 -78.36
C HIS A 85 15.80 -19.65 -77.25
N TYR A 86 17.09 -19.79 -77.57
CA TYR A 86 18.16 -19.61 -76.59
C TYR A 86 18.30 -18.16 -76.13
N LYS A 87 18.16 -17.19 -77.05
CA LYS A 87 18.18 -15.76 -76.71
C LYS A 87 16.97 -15.34 -75.85
N SER A 88 15.79 -15.91 -76.10
CA SER A 88 14.61 -15.61 -75.28
C SER A 88 14.76 -16.15 -73.86
N LEU A 89 15.26 -17.39 -73.71
CA LEU A 89 15.54 -17.99 -72.40
C LEU A 89 16.56 -17.18 -71.59
N GLN A 90 17.70 -16.83 -72.19
CA GLN A 90 18.72 -16.01 -71.50
C GLN A 90 18.23 -14.61 -71.12
N THR A 91 17.33 -14.04 -71.90
CA THR A 91 16.79 -12.70 -71.62
C THR A 91 15.80 -12.78 -70.47
N GLN A 92 14.97 -13.83 -70.40
CA GLN A 92 14.05 -14.05 -69.28
C GLN A 92 14.77 -14.29 -67.96
N GLU A 93 15.78 -15.15 -67.93
CA GLU A 93 16.57 -15.41 -66.71
C GLU A 93 17.22 -14.13 -66.16
N LYS A 94 17.69 -13.24 -67.05
CA LYS A 94 18.26 -11.95 -66.65
C LYS A 94 17.20 -11.01 -66.07
N HIS A 95 16.01 -10.96 -66.66
CA HIS A 95 14.91 -10.16 -66.13
C HIS A 95 14.45 -10.69 -64.78
N GLU A 96 14.31 -11.99 -64.61
CA GLU A 96 13.95 -12.62 -63.34
C GLU A 96 15.00 -12.37 -62.25
N ALA A 97 16.29 -12.47 -62.60
CA ALA A 97 17.38 -12.15 -61.67
C ALA A 97 17.38 -10.66 -61.25
N LEU A 98 17.11 -9.75 -62.19
CA LEU A 98 16.98 -8.31 -61.90
C LEU A 98 15.74 -8.00 -61.06
N LEU A 99 14.58 -8.57 -61.40
CA LEU A 99 13.35 -8.43 -60.61
C LEU A 99 13.54 -8.97 -59.19
N THR A 100 14.23 -10.09 -59.05
CA THR A 100 14.59 -10.65 -57.74
C THR A 100 15.54 -9.73 -56.98
N ALA A 101 16.55 -9.17 -57.64
CA ALA A 101 17.48 -8.22 -57.01
C ALA A 101 16.77 -6.92 -56.58
N LEU A 102 15.88 -6.39 -57.40
CA LEU A 102 15.03 -5.24 -57.07
C LEU A 102 14.12 -5.56 -55.87
N GLY A 103 13.47 -6.72 -55.86
CA GLY A 103 12.67 -7.15 -54.71
C GLY A 103 13.47 -7.33 -53.41
N ARG A 104 14.78 -7.65 -53.51
CA ARG A 104 15.68 -7.67 -52.34
C ARG A 104 16.03 -6.26 -51.85
N LEU A 105 16.18 -5.29 -52.75
CA LEU A 105 16.40 -3.89 -52.38
C LEU A 105 15.18 -3.31 -51.66
N ASP A 106 13.98 -3.56 -52.16
CA ASP A 106 12.73 -3.12 -51.52
C ASP A 106 12.60 -3.67 -50.09
N ARG A 107 12.90 -4.96 -49.89
CA ARG A 107 12.90 -5.58 -48.55
C ARG A 107 13.94 -4.99 -47.61
N LEU A 108 15.14 -4.63 -48.11
CA LEU A 108 16.15 -3.98 -47.27
C LEU A 108 15.71 -2.57 -46.86
N THR A 109 15.06 -1.83 -47.76
CA THR A 109 14.46 -0.52 -47.44
C THR A 109 13.34 -0.67 -46.41
N GLU A 110 12.50 -1.71 -46.51
CA GLU A 110 11.47 -2.00 -45.51
C GLU A 110 12.07 -2.34 -44.14
N ILE A 111 13.10 -3.18 -44.10
CA ILE A 111 13.83 -3.52 -42.85
C ILE A 111 14.47 -2.27 -42.25
N GLN A 112 15.09 -1.42 -43.06
CA GLN A 112 15.68 -0.17 -42.61
C GLN A 112 14.60 0.74 -41.99
N ASN A 113 13.45 0.88 -42.64
CA ASN A 113 12.33 1.67 -42.13
C ASN A 113 11.78 1.08 -40.81
N SER A 114 11.69 -0.24 -40.73
CA SER A 114 11.26 -0.95 -39.52
C SER A 114 12.25 -0.76 -38.37
N ILE A 115 13.56 -0.88 -38.61
CA ILE A 115 14.61 -0.64 -37.61
C ILE A 115 14.59 0.81 -37.15
N GLN A 116 14.45 1.77 -38.07
CA GLN A 116 14.39 3.18 -37.74
C GLN A 116 13.15 3.50 -36.87
N SER A 117 12.00 2.93 -37.22
CA SER A 117 10.77 3.07 -36.43
C SER A 117 10.88 2.40 -35.06
N ALA A 118 11.38 1.17 -34.99
CA ALA A 118 11.60 0.44 -33.75
C ALA A 118 12.59 1.17 -32.82
N SER A 119 13.68 1.71 -33.38
CA SER A 119 14.66 2.52 -32.65
C SER A 119 14.04 3.80 -32.10
N SER A 120 13.21 4.50 -32.89
CA SER A 120 12.48 5.67 -32.43
C SER A 120 11.50 5.33 -31.29
N ASN A 121 10.72 4.25 -31.43
CA ASN A 121 9.80 3.78 -30.39
C ASN A 121 10.55 3.38 -29.10
N TRP A 122 11.71 2.74 -29.23
CA TRP A 122 12.56 2.40 -28.08
C TRP A 122 13.11 3.65 -27.38
N GLN A 123 13.54 4.67 -28.13
CA GLN A 123 13.99 5.94 -27.55
C GLN A 123 12.85 6.65 -26.79
N LEU A 124 11.63 6.65 -27.33
CA LEU A 124 10.46 7.17 -26.65
C LEU A 124 10.15 6.36 -25.37
N ALA A 125 10.24 5.04 -25.42
CA ALA A 125 10.06 4.17 -24.27
C ALA A 125 11.13 4.44 -23.18
N GLN A 126 12.39 4.63 -23.58
CA GLN A 126 13.48 4.98 -22.67
C GLN A 126 13.24 6.33 -21.99
N GLU A 127 12.79 7.33 -22.75
CA GLU A 127 12.53 8.67 -22.21
C GLU A 127 11.34 8.67 -21.25
N SER A 128 10.24 7.99 -21.60
CA SER A 128 9.11 7.82 -20.69
C SER A 128 9.49 7.06 -19.41
N SER A 129 10.36 6.05 -19.51
CA SER A 129 10.87 5.31 -18.35
C SER A 129 11.70 6.22 -17.42
N LYS A 130 12.55 7.10 -17.97
CA LYS A 130 13.29 8.08 -17.17
C LYS A 130 12.35 9.04 -16.46
N GLN A 131 11.32 9.54 -17.14
CA GLN A 131 10.32 10.42 -16.55
C GLN A 131 9.54 9.72 -15.42
N ILE A 132 9.11 8.47 -15.62
CA ILE A 132 8.45 7.67 -14.58
C ILE A 132 9.37 7.47 -13.37
N ILE A 133 10.64 7.11 -13.59
CA ILE A 133 11.61 6.95 -12.50
C ILE A 133 11.77 8.27 -11.73
N GLN A 134 11.82 9.40 -12.43
CA GLN A 134 11.93 10.71 -11.79
C GLN A 134 10.68 11.06 -10.97
N SER A 135 9.48 10.85 -11.52
CA SER A 135 8.23 11.04 -10.77
C SER A 135 8.10 10.09 -9.57
N CYS A 136 8.53 8.84 -9.71
CA CYS A 136 8.57 7.88 -8.59
C CYS A 136 9.52 8.34 -7.48
N ARG A 137 10.68 8.94 -7.82
CA ARG A 137 11.60 9.53 -6.83
C ARG A 137 10.95 10.69 -6.10
N GLU A 138 10.33 11.61 -6.83
CA GLU A 138 9.63 12.76 -6.22
C GLU A 138 8.48 12.33 -5.30
N ILE A 139 7.71 11.31 -5.69
CA ILE A 139 6.68 10.72 -4.84
C ILE A 139 7.31 10.08 -3.60
N SER A 140 8.39 9.32 -3.75
CA SER A 140 9.09 8.71 -2.63
C SER A 140 9.63 9.75 -1.64
N ASP A 141 10.19 10.85 -2.15
CA ASP A 141 10.70 11.95 -1.32
C ASP A 141 9.55 12.65 -0.57
N LYS A 142 8.44 12.94 -1.27
CA LYS A 142 7.23 13.49 -0.63
C LYS A 142 6.67 12.56 0.43
N MET A 143 6.57 11.26 0.15
CA MET A 143 6.12 10.25 1.11
C MET A 143 7.03 10.19 2.34
N SER A 144 8.36 10.30 2.17
CA SER A 144 9.32 10.33 3.27
C SER A 144 9.16 11.58 4.14
N VAL A 145 8.93 12.74 3.52
CA VAL A 145 8.67 14.01 4.23
C VAL A 145 7.34 13.94 4.98
N GLU A 146 6.28 13.45 4.35
CA GLU A 146 4.96 13.34 4.94
C GLU A 146 4.95 12.32 6.10
N ALA A 147 5.62 11.17 5.95
CA ALA A 147 5.76 10.19 7.03
C ALA A 147 6.47 10.78 8.25
N LYS A 148 7.51 11.59 8.05
CA LYS A 148 8.18 12.32 9.14
C LYS A 148 7.25 13.34 9.78
N ALA A 149 6.51 14.10 8.98
CA ALA A 149 5.54 15.09 9.46
C ALA A 149 4.42 14.44 10.27
N PHE A 150 3.86 13.32 9.81
CA PHE A 150 2.88 12.54 10.58
C PHE A 150 3.45 12.01 11.88
N GLY A 151 4.69 11.51 11.88
CA GLY A 151 5.37 11.07 13.10
C GLY A 151 5.52 12.20 14.12
N GLN A 152 5.97 13.37 13.67
CA GLN A 152 6.10 14.56 14.51
C GLN A 152 4.74 15.06 15.03
N PHE A 153 3.71 15.02 14.18
CA PHE A 153 2.36 15.38 14.57
C PHE A 153 1.82 14.45 15.66
N LEU A 154 1.90 13.13 15.48
CA LEU A 154 1.45 12.16 16.48
C LEU A 154 2.19 12.31 17.81
N GLN A 155 3.50 12.51 17.77
CA GLN A 155 4.29 12.73 18.98
C GLN A 155 3.88 14.02 19.70
N SER A 156 3.73 15.12 18.96
CA SER A 156 3.29 16.41 19.50
C SER A 156 1.89 16.33 20.11
N THR A 157 0.92 15.72 19.42
CA THR A 157 -0.43 15.53 19.93
C THR A 157 -0.44 14.64 21.16
N GLN A 158 0.31 13.54 21.16
CA GLN A 158 0.43 12.66 22.32
C GLN A 158 0.99 13.41 23.54
N ASP A 159 2.01 14.24 23.35
CA ASP A 159 2.61 15.02 24.44
C ASP A 159 1.63 16.10 24.96
N GLN A 160 0.88 16.74 24.07
CA GLN A 160 -0.17 17.71 24.44
C GLN A 160 -1.32 17.05 25.21
N GLU A 161 -1.85 15.93 24.71
CA GLU A 161 -2.92 15.17 25.38
C GLU A 161 -2.47 14.67 26.75
N ARG A 162 -1.24 14.14 26.86
CA ARG A 162 -0.68 13.71 28.15
C ARG A 162 -0.54 14.88 29.12
N ALA A 163 -0.10 16.05 28.65
CA ALA A 163 -0.01 17.24 29.50
C ALA A 163 -1.40 17.68 29.97
N GLN A 164 -2.40 17.68 29.08
CA GLN A 164 -3.77 18.01 29.41
C GLN A 164 -4.37 17.03 30.43
N LEU A 165 -4.24 15.72 30.20
CA LEU A 165 -4.75 14.68 31.10
C LEU A 165 -4.10 14.77 32.49
N ARG A 166 -2.80 15.09 32.57
CA ARG A 166 -2.13 15.32 33.86
C ARG A 166 -2.76 16.48 34.63
N LEU A 167 -3.05 17.58 33.94
CA LEU A 167 -3.72 18.73 34.55
C LEU A 167 -5.15 18.42 34.96
N GLU A 168 -5.89 17.65 34.17
CA GLU A 168 -7.24 17.20 34.54
C GLU A 168 -7.22 16.30 35.78
N ILE A 169 -6.27 15.36 35.87
CA ILE A 169 -6.06 14.53 37.06
C ILE A 169 -5.73 15.40 38.28
N GLU A 170 -4.83 16.37 38.15
CA GLU A 170 -4.47 17.27 39.26
C GLU A 170 -5.65 18.12 39.72
N LYS A 171 -6.44 18.64 38.78
CA LYS A 171 -7.69 19.37 39.07
C LYS A 171 -8.69 18.48 39.81
N LEU A 172 -8.90 17.25 39.34
CA LEU A 172 -9.80 16.30 39.98
C LEU A 172 -9.34 15.96 41.40
N LYS A 173 -8.05 15.70 41.60
CA LYS A 173 -7.48 15.46 42.94
C LYS A 173 -7.64 16.66 43.88
N ARG A 174 -7.47 17.89 43.38
CA ARG A 174 -7.70 19.09 44.18
C ARG A 174 -9.16 19.22 44.57
N SER A 175 -10.06 19.06 43.60
CA SER A 175 -11.50 19.05 43.86
C SER A 175 -11.90 17.90 44.79
N GLU A 176 -11.16 16.79 44.77
CA GLU A 176 -11.34 15.65 45.68
C GLU A 176 -11.07 16.03 47.12
N GLY A 177 -9.93 16.67 47.37
CA GLY A 177 -9.59 17.21 48.68
C GLY A 177 -10.63 18.22 49.18
N ASP A 178 -11.09 19.13 48.32
CA ASP A 178 -12.06 20.16 48.69
C ASP A 178 -13.42 19.56 49.08
N TRP A 179 -13.96 18.60 48.29
CA TRP A 179 -15.23 17.96 48.64
C TRP A 179 -15.10 17.09 49.88
N LEU A 180 -13.96 16.40 50.07
CA LEU A 180 -13.70 15.62 51.28
C LEU A 180 -13.72 16.50 52.52
N GLN A 181 -13.10 17.68 52.46
CA GLN A 181 -13.10 18.63 53.56
C GLN A 181 -14.52 19.11 53.91
N VAL A 182 -15.35 19.40 52.88
CA VAL A 182 -16.76 19.76 53.08
C VAL A 182 -17.53 18.62 53.75
N CYS A 183 -17.39 17.38 53.25
CA CYS A 183 -18.04 16.21 53.83
C CYS A 183 -17.64 15.97 55.29
N VAL A 184 -16.34 16.04 55.60
CA VAL A 184 -15.83 15.92 56.97
C VAL A 184 -16.43 16.98 57.90
N ARG A 185 -16.46 18.24 57.45
CA ARG A 185 -17.04 19.33 58.24
C ARG A 185 -18.54 19.14 58.48
N THR A 186 -19.28 18.67 57.48
CA THR A 186 -20.70 18.32 57.66
C THR A 186 -20.87 17.17 58.64
N LEU A 187 -20.08 16.11 58.54
CA LEU A 187 -20.13 14.97 59.47
C LEU A 187 -19.75 15.38 60.90
N ASP A 188 -18.86 16.36 61.08
CA ASP A 188 -18.56 16.92 62.40
C ASP A 188 -19.76 17.66 63.00
N HIS A 189 -20.49 18.43 62.20
CA HIS A 189 -21.72 19.07 62.65
C HIS A 189 -22.78 18.03 63.05
N VAL A 190 -22.91 16.95 62.28
CA VAL A 190 -23.79 15.81 62.60
C VAL A 190 -23.35 15.12 63.89
N TYR A 191 -22.05 14.92 64.09
CA TYR A 191 -21.49 14.36 65.33
C TYR A 191 -21.80 15.25 66.54
N ALA A 192 -21.50 16.55 66.44
CA ALA A 192 -21.73 17.51 67.51
C ALA A 192 -23.22 17.62 67.86
N LEU A 193 -24.11 17.60 66.86
CA LEU A 193 -25.56 17.59 67.05
C LEU A 193 -26.03 16.33 67.80
N HIS A 194 -25.51 15.15 67.43
CA HIS A 194 -25.81 13.91 68.14
C HIS A 194 -25.28 13.92 69.59
N ALA A 195 -24.07 14.43 69.81
CA ALA A 195 -23.51 14.58 71.15
C ALA A 195 -24.34 15.55 72.01
N ALA A 196 -24.81 16.67 71.45
CA ALA A 196 -25.70 17.60 72.13
C ALA A 196 -27.07 16.99 72.45
N ALA A 197 -27.67 16.26 71.51
CA ALA A 197 -28.94 15.56 71.71
C ALA A 197 -28.88 14.55 72.86
N ARG A 198 -27.79 13.78 72.95
CA ARG A 198 -27.52 12.90 74.08
C ARG A 198 -27.46 13.63 75.42
N ARG A 199 -26.87 14.82 75.46
CA ARG A 199 -26.75 15.64 76.68
C ARG A 199 -28.06 16.34 77.07
N SER A 200 -28.96 16.57 76.11
CA SER A 200 -30.25 17.25 76.32
C SER A 200 -31.29 16.41 77.09
N GLN A 201 -31.00 15.15 77.44
CA GLN A 201 -31.90 14.23 78.15
C GLN A 201 -33.26 13.98 77.46
N GLN A 202 -33.37 14.23 76.15
CA GLN A 202 -34.55 13.93 75.35
C GLN A 202 -34.31 12.65 74.52
N PRO A 203 -34.79 11.47 74.97
CA PRO A 203 -34.41 10.18 74.39
C PRO A 203 -34.92 9.97 72.97
N GLU A 204 -36.12 10.47 72.65
CA GLU A 204 -36.70 10.37 71.30
C GLU A 204 -35.88 11.18 70.29
N LEU A 205 -35.51 12.42 70.64
CA LEU A 205 -34.68 13.28 69.80
C LEU A 205 -33.28 12.67 69.59
N ALA A 206 -32.67 12.13 70.65
CA ALA A 206 -31.39 11.44 70.55
C ALA A 206 -31.45 10.22 69.61
N THR A 207 -32.55 9.47 69.63
CA THR A 207 -32.77 8.33 68.73
C THR A 207 -32.93 8.78 67.28
N GLN A 208 -33.74 9.80 67.02
CA GLN A 208 -33.95 10.32 65.67
C GLN A 208 -32.65 10.88 65.06
N ILE A 209 -31.90 11.67 65.84
CA ILE A 209 -30.60 12.20 65.39
C ILE A 209 -29.57 11.08 65.26
N GLY A 210 -29.61 10.05 66.10
CA GLY A 210 -28.79 8.84 65.98
C GLY A 210 -29.02 8.10 64.67
N ASN A 211 -30.29 7.90 64.28
CA ASN A 211 -30.65 7.29 63.01
C ASN A 211 -30.20 8.14 61.80
N PHE A 212 -30.39 9.46 61.87
CA PHE A 212 -29.89 10.39 60.84
C PHE A 212 -28.35 10.31 60.71
N ARG A 213 -27.65 10.32 61.84
CA ARG A 213 -26.20 10.18 61.88
C ARG A 213 -25.73 8.86 61.26
N ALA A 214 -26.37 7.75 61.57
CA ALA A 214 -26.06 6.45 60.98
C ALA A 214 -26.25 6.47 59.45
N ALA A 215 -27.33 7.06 58.95
CA ALA A 215 -27.58 7.21 57.52
C ALA A 215 -26.50 8.06 56.82
N CYS A 216 -26.05 9.17 57.43
CA CYS A 216 -24.95 9.98 56.91
C CYS A 216 -23.61 9.21 56.87
N GLN A 217 -23.33 8.42 57.91
CA GLN A 217 -22.12 7.58 57.96
C GLN A 217 -22.16 6.48 56.89
N ASP A 218 -23.29 5.84 56.69
CA ASP A 218 -23.45 4.80 55.67
C ASP A 218 -23.29 5.37 54.26
N ALA A 219 -23.79 6.59 54.01
CA ALA A 219 -23.56 7.29 52.75
C ALA A 219 -22.07 7.60 52.56
N ALA A 220 -21.38 8.11 53.58
CA ALA A 220 -19.93 8.38 53.54
C ALA A 220 -19.09 7.10 53.34
N ARG A 221 -19.48 6.00 53.97
CA ARG A 221 -18.78 4.71 53.86
C ARG A 221 -18.74 4.19 52.42
N ARG A 222 -19.80 4.43 51.64
CA ARG A 222 -19.89 4.00 50.21
C ARG A 222 -18.87 4.67 49.30
N ILE A 223 -18.41 5.86 49.66
CA ILE A 223 -17.35 6.58 48.93
C ILE A 223 -15.97 6.37 49.57
N GLY A 224 -15.86 5.46 50.55
CA GLY A 224 -14.62 5.14 51.25
C GLY A 224 -14.25 6.08 52.38
N LEU A 225 -15.12 7.03 52.75
CA LEU A 225 -14.94 7.91 53.91
C LEU A 225 -15.52 7.22 55.15
N VAL A 226 -14.66 6.84 56.09
CA VAL A 226 -15.04 6.14 57.32
C VAL A 226 -14.72 7.02 58.51
N MET A 227 -15.72 7.24 59.35
CA MET A 227 -15.57 7.92 60.63
C MET A 227 -15.30 6.88 61.72
N PHE A 228 -14.35 7.17 62.60
CA PHE A 228 -14.03 6.33 63.75
C PHE A 228 -13.98 7.16 65.04
N GLU A 229 -14.31 6.50 66.15
CA GLU A 229 -14.24 7.05 67.50
C GLU A 229 -13.36 6.12 68.34
N ALA A 230 -12.60 6.70 69.27
CA ALA A 230 -11.88 5.92 70.26
C ALA A 230 -12.81 5.55 71.42
N GLN A 231 -12.72 4.31 71.89
CA GLN A 231 -13.56 3.87 73.00
C GLN A 231 -13.00 4.38 74.34
N PRO A 232 -13.85 4.82 75.28
CA PRO A 232 -13.43 5.08 76.65
C PRO A 232 -12.73 3.83 77.23
N GLY A 233 -11.55 4.01 77.81
CA GLY A 233 -10.73 2.92 78.35
C GLY A 233 -9.69 2.35 77.37
N GLU A 234 -9.70 2.75 76.10
CA GLU A 234 -8.69 2.34 75.11
C GLU A 234 -7.35 3.04 75.34
N ASN A 235 -6.24 2.36 74.99
CA ASN A 235 -4.91 2.95 75.04
C ASN A 235 -4.76 4.05 73.98
N PHE A 236 -4.10 5.15 74.36
CA PHE A 236 -3.76 6.21 73.42
C PHE A 236 -2.76 5.71 72.36
N ASP A 237 -3.08 5.94 71.08
CA ASP A 237 -2.22 5.68 69.93
C ASP A 237 -1.96 7.01 69.21
N ALA A 238 -0.69 7.41 69.14
CA ALA A 238 -0.29 8.64 68.47
C ALA A 238 -0.56 8.65 66.96
N ARG A 239 -0.78 7.49 66.32
CA ARG A 239 -1.13 7.44 64.89
C ARG A 239 -2.60 7.79 64.66
N GLY A 240 -3.52 7.22 65.44
CA GLY A 240 -4.97 7.42 65.28
C GLY A 240 -5.59 8.54 66.12
N HIS A 241 -4.99 8.88 67.25
CA HIS A 241 -5.60 9.73 68.29
C HIS A 241 -4.78 10.98 68.53
N GLN A 242 -5.43 12.13 68.64
CA GLN A 242 -4.82 13.43 68.97
C GLN A 242 -5.40 13.92 70.31
N PRO A 243 -4.58 14.29 71.30
CA PRO A 243 -5.09 14.85 72.55
C PRO A 243 -5.76 16.20 72.28
N VAL A 244 -6.81 16.53 73.04
CA VAL A 244 -7.45 17.84 72.97
C VAL A 244 -6.45 18.96 73.27
N GLU A 245 -6.54 20.07 72.55
CA GLU A 245 -5.67 21.23 72.75
C GLU A 245 -5.85 21.80 74.17
N GLY A 246 -4.75 21.99 74.91
CA GLY A 246 -4.76 22.38 76.32
C GLY A 246 -5.02 21.23 77.32
N GLY A 247 -5.13 19.99 76.86
CA GLY A 247 -5.23 18.79 77.70
C GLY A 247 -3.87 18.30 78.23
N PRO A 248 -3.88 17.28 79.12
CA PRO A 248 -2.66 16.65 79.62
C PRO A 248 -1.84 16.01 78.47
N GLU A 249 -0.51 16.14 78.54
CA GLU A 249 0.39 15.56 77.54
C GLU A 249 0.37 14.01 77.64
N PRO A 250 0.30 13.28 76.50
CA PRO A 250 0.19 11.83 76.52
C PRO A 250 1.48 11.18 77.03
N ALA A 251 1.39 10.53 78.19
CA ALA A 251 2.44 9.66 78.71
C ALA A 251 2.33 8.24 78.13
N PRO A 252 3.39 7.43 78.16
CA PRO A 252 3.33 6.02 77.75
C PRO A 252 2.25 5.28 78.57
N GLY A 253 1.25 4.71 77.89
CA GLY A 253 0.15 4.02 78.54
C GLY A 253 -1.05 4.89 78.95
N SER A 254 -1.10 6.17 78.54
CA SER A 254 -2.29 7.01 78.75
C SER A 254 -3.56 6.36 78.21
N ILE A 255 -4.65 6.50 78.97
CA ILE A 255 -5.96 5.93 78.67
C ILE A 255 -6.88 7.03 78.16
N ILE A 256 -7.69 6.70 77.15
CA ILE A 256 -8.68 7.59 76.56
C ILE A 256 -9.90 7.67 77.47
N LEU A 257 -10.29 8.89 77.84
CA LEU A 257 -11.48 9.17 78.64
C LEU A 257 -12.72 9.29 77.74
N GLU A 258 -12.68 10.18 76.75
CA GLU A 258 -13.80 10.43 75.83
C GLU A 258 -13.27 10.92 74.47
N THR A 259 -14.01 10.60 73.40
CA THR A 259 -13.78 11.19 72.07
C THR A 259 -14.54 12.52 71.96
N MET A 260 -13.78 13.62 71.92
CA MET A 260 -14.31 14.97 71.73
C MET A 260 -14.66 15.27 70.27
N GLY A 261 -13.92 14.68 69.33
CA GLY A 261 -14.17 14.83 67.90
C GLY A 261 -13.75 13.57 67.14
N PRO A 262 -14.54 13.11 66.16
CA PRO A 262 -14.26 11.85 65.49
C PRO A 262 -13.03 11.95 64.57
N GLY A 263 -12.38 10.82 64.35
CA GLY A 263 -11.36 10.66 63.33
C GLY A 263 -11.96 10.24 61.99
N TYR A 264 -11.22 10.45 60.90
CA TYR A 264 -11.63 10.06 59.55
C TYR A 264 -10.52 9.35 58.80
N THR A 265 -10.89 8.32 58.06
CA THR A 265 -10.05 7.68 57.03
C THR A 265 -10.75 7.74 55.69
N PHE A 266 -10.00 8.00 54.61
CA PHE A 266 -10.51 7.96 53.24
C PHE A 266 -9.76 6.88 52.45
N GLN A 267 -10.49 5.90 51.93
CA GLN A 267 -9.94 4.76 51.17
C GLN A 267 -8.79 4.04 51.92
N GLY A 268 -8.89 3.96 53.25
CA GLY A 268 -7.87 3.34 54.11
C GLY A 268 -6.70 4.25 54.51
N GLN A 269 -6.62 5.47 53.99
CA GLN A 269 -5.62 6.46 54.40
C GLN A 269 -6.18 7.36 55.51
N LEU A 270 -5.37 7.65 56.52
CA LEU A 270 -5.76 8.54 57.61
C LEU A 270 -5.88 9.99 57.10
N LEU A 271 -7.09 10.55 57.21
CA LEU A 271 -7.39 11.92 56.81
C LEU A 271 -7.32 12.87 58.02
N ARG A 272 -7.83 12.43 59.17
CA ARG A 272 -7.79 13.17 60.44
C ARG A 272 -7.78 12.22 61.63
N ARG A 273 -6.97 12.54 62.64
CA ARG A 273 -6.95 11.84 63.94
C ARG A 273 -8.21 12.14 64.75
N ALA A 274 -8.67 11.18 65.54
CA ALA A 274 -9.75 11.43 66.49
C ALA A 274 -9.23 12.30 67.64
N VAL A 275 -9.96 13.36 67.99
CA VAL A 275 -9.60 14.23 69.10
C VAL A 275 -10.14 13.62 70.39
N VAL A 276 -9.26 13.31 71.33
CA VAL A 276 -9.58 12.57 72.56
C VAL A 276 -9.14 13.33 73.80
N THR A 277 -9.87 13.18 74.90
CA THR A 277 -9.43 13.55 76.24
C THR A 277 -8.78 12.34 76.90
N LEU A 278 -7.72 12.56 77.68
CA LEU A 278 -7.04 11.49 78.42
C LEU A 278 -7.49 11.50 79.88
N THR A 279 -7.47 10.35 80.52
CA THR A 279 -7.68 10.27 81.98
C THR A 279 -6.56 11.06 82.68
N PRO A 280 -6.88 12.01 83.58
CA PRO A 280 -5.85 12.71 84.34
C PRO A 280 -5.12 11.69 85.22
N THR A 281 -3.84 11.48 84.98
CA THR A 281 -2.98 10.73 85.90
C THR A 281 -2.94 11.49 87.22
N PRO A 282 -3.31 10.92 88.37
CA PRO A 282 -3.19 11.62 89.64
C PRO A 282 -1.71 11.92 89.88
N THR A 283 -1.34 13.19 89.87
CA THR A 283 -0.03 13.68 90.28
C THR A 283 0.17 13.27 91.73
N SER A 284 1.00 12.26 91.97
CA SER A 284 1.48 11.93 93.30
C SER A 284 2.48 13.01 93.73
N ASP A 285 1.97 14.17 94.16
CA ASP A 285 2.75 15.16 94.89
C ASP A 285 2.08 15.36 96.25
N SER A 286 2.42 14.46 97.17
CA SER A 286 2.16 14.61 98.60
C SER A 286 3.30 13.96 99.37
N SER A 287 4.41 14.69 99.46
CA SER A 287 5.38 14.51 100.53
C SER A 287 6.00 15.85 100.86
N GLU A 288 5.24 16.65 101.58
CA GLU A 288 5.76 17.68 102.48
C GLU A 288 6.27 16.96 103.75
N PRO A 289 7.55 17.05 104.14
CA PRO A 289 7.93 16.87 105.52
C PRO A 289 8.06 18.25 106.16
N GLY A 290 7.19 18.51 107.13
CA GLY A 290 7.25 19.68 107.99
C GLY A 290 8.57 19.81 108.74
N PRO A 291 8.86 20.99 109.29
CA PRO A 291 10.14 21.28 109.92
C PRO A 291 10.21 20.63 111.30
N THR A 292 11.31 19.93 111.59
CA THR A 292 11.68 19.56 112.96
C THR A 292 13.12 19.95 113.24
N ALA A 293 13.22 20.87 114.21
CA ALA A 293 14.35 21.26 115.07
C ALA A 293 15.54 22.01 114.44
#